data_AF-A0A925J7Z3-F1
#
_entry.id   AF-A0A925J7Z3-F1
#
_cell.length_a   1.000
_cell.length_b   1.000
_cell.length_c   1.000
_cell.angle_alpha   90.00
_cell.angle_beta   90.00
_cell.angle_gamma   90.00
#
_symmetry.space_group_name_H-M   'P 1'
#
loop_
_entity.id
_entity.type
_entity.pdbx_description
1 polymer ?
#
loop_
_entity_poly.entity_id
_entity_poly.type
_entity_poly.pdbx_seq_one_letter_code
_entity_poly.pdbx_strand_id
1 'polypeptide(L)' 'AVFLPAVVGGAAVRKGQVLGRTTDLLARPTGAILSPIDGLVVHMRGAPSITSGTAPLEVFPVHPELPVRRP' A
#
# COMPACT_ATOMS: atom_id res chain seq x y z
N ALA A 1 -4.83 -13.04 -9.85
CA ALA A 1 -5.69 -11.91 -9.48
C ALA A 1 -5.10 -10.63 -10.03
N VAL A 2 -5.87 -9.55 -10.07
CA VAL A 2 -5.40 -8.22 -10.45
C VAL A 2 -5.48 -7.31 -9.23
N PHE A 3 -4.44 -6.51 -8.99
CA PHE A 3 -4.44 -5.45 -7.99
C PHE A 3 -4.81 -4.11 -8.63
N LEU A 4 -5.76 -3.42 -8.02
CA LEU A 4 -6.20 -2.08 -8.40
C LEU A 4 -5.92 -1.11 -7.24
N PRO A 5 -4.89 -0.24 -7.36
CA PRO A 5 -4.54 0.69 -6.30
C PRO A 5 -5.63 1.77 -6.12
N ALA A 6 -5.84 2.19 -4.87
CA ALA A 6 -6.67 3.33 -4.50
C ALA A 6 -5.84 4.53 -4.02
N VAL A 7 -4.52 4.38 -3.94
CA VAL A 7 -3.55 5.37 -3.49
C VAL A 7 -2.41 5.49 -4.51
N VAL A 8 -1.60 6.53 -4.38
CA VAL A 8 -0.41 6.77 -5.21
C VAL A 8 0.88 6.62 -4.39
N GLY A 9 2.01 6.45 -5.08
CA GLY A 9 3.32 6.46 -4.42
C GLY A 9 3.58 7.81 -3.75
N GLY A 10 4.14 7.79 -2.55
CA GLY A 10 4.33 8.98 -1.71
C GLY A 10 3.08 9.42 -0.94
N ALA A 11 1.95 8.73 -1.05
CA ALA A 11 0.77 9.05 -0.25
C ALA A 11 0.99 8.69 1.24
N ALA A 12 0.60 9.59 2.13
CA ALA A 12 0.44 9.29 3.55
C ALA A 12 -0.85 8.48 3.76
N VAL A 13 -0.77 7.44 4.59
CA VAL A 13 -1.88 6.52 4.86
C VAL A 13 -2.04 6.26 6.35
N ARG A 14 -3.26 5.91 6.75
CA ARG A 14 -3.59 5.49 8.12
C ARG A 14 -3.79 3.98 8.21
N LYS A 15 -3.52 3.40 9.38
CA LYS A 15 -3.87 2.02 9.70
C LYS A 15 -5.35 1.77 9.44
N GLY A 16 -5.66 0.68 8.75
CA GLY A 16 -7.01 0.32 8.34
C GLY A 16 -7.51 1.03 7.08
N GLN A 17 -6.78 2.02 6.54
CA GLN A 17 -7.15 2.67 5.29
C GLN A 17 -7.07 1.69 4.12
N VAL A 18 -8.05 1.74 3.22
CA VAL A 18 -8.03 0.97 1.97
C VAL A 18 -6.94 1.51 1.05
N LEU A 19 -5.98 0.67 0.71
CA LEU A 19 -4.88 0.97 -0.20
C LEU A 19 -5.18 0.53 -1.64
N GLY A 20 -6.14 -0.37 -1.80
CA GLY A 20 -6.60 -0.86 -3.08
C GLY A 20 -7.46 -2.11 -2.90
N ARG A 21 -7.75 -2.77 -4.00
CA ARG A 21 -8.52 -4.00 -4.02
C ARG A 21 -7.92 -5.01 -4.98
N THR A 22 -8.19 -6.27 -4.73
CA THR A 22 -7.90 -7.36 -5.65
C THR A 22 -9.16 -7.73 -6.42
N THR A 23 -9.00 -8.18 -7.66
CA THR A 23 -10.07 -8.76 -8.47
C THR A 23 -9.62 -10.09 -9.08
N ASP A 24 -10.58 -10.91 -9.49
CA ASP A 24 -10.30 -11.98 -10.44
C ASP A 24 -10.06 -11.43 -11.86
N LEU A 25 -9.82 -12.33 -12.83
CA LEU A 25 -9.59 -11.97 -14.23
C LEU A 25 -10.86 -11.44 -14.93
N LEU A 26 -12.02 -11.58 -14.31
CA LEU A 26 -13.30 -11.05 -14.78
C LEU A 26 -13.67 -9.74 -14.08
N ALA A 27 -12.69 -9.08 -13.44
CA ALA A 27 -12.85 -7.84 -12.68
C ALA A 27 -13.83 -7.92 -11.48
N ARG A 28 -14.16 -9.12 -11.00
CA ARG A 28 -14.98 -9.28 -9.79
C ARG A 28 -14.11 -9.05 -8.55
N PRO A 29 -14.53 -8.20 -7.59
CA PRO A 29 -13.75 -7.95 -6.37
C PRO A 29 -13.51 -9.23 -5.56
N THR A 30 -12.26 -9.45 -5.14
CA THR A 30 -11.86 -10.59 -4.31
C THR A 30 -11.40 -10.19 -2.91
N GLY A 31 -11.11 -8.91 -2.68
CA GLY A 31 -10.78 -8.41 -1.34
C GLY A 31 -10.23 -6.99 -1.35
N ALA A 32 -10.36 -6.29 -0.22
CA ALA A 32 -9.70 -5.00 0.01
C ALA A 32 -8.32 -5.23 0.63
N ILE A 33 -7.35 -4.39 0.27
CA ILE A 33 -6.04 -4.34 0.90
C ILE A 33 -6.02 -3.15 1.84
N LEU A 34 -5.80 -3.42 3.13
CA LEU A 34 -5.80 -2.40 4.17
C LEU A 34 -4.37 -2.10 4.61
N SER A 35 -4.09 -0.85 4.97
CA SER A 35 -2.82 -0.50 5.58
C SER A 35 -2.69 -1.13 6.96
N PRO A 36 -1.61 -1.87 7.25
CA PRO A 36 -1.39 -2.40 8.59
C PRO A 36 -0.93 -1.34 9.60
N ILE A 37 -0.43 -0.19 9.12
CA ILE A 37 0.19 0.87 9.91
C ILE A 37 -0.17 2.26 9.39
N ASP A 38 0.07 3.29 10.21
CA ASP A 38 0.21 4.66 9.73
C ASP A 38 1.58 4.81 9.06
N GLY A 39 1.66 5.50 7.93
CA GLY A 39 2.93 5.64 7.22
C GLY A 39 2.85 6.27 5.83
N LEU A 40 3.88 6.05 5.03
CA LEU A 40 3.99 6.51 3.65
C LEU A 40 4.08 5.31 2.71
N VAL A 41 3.36 5.36 1.60
CA VAL A 41 3.53 4.39 0.51
C VAL A 41 4.85 4.69 -0.20
N VAL A 42 5.85 3.83 -0.04
CA VAL A 42 7.19 4.03 -0.62
C VAL A 42 7.39 3.25 -1.90
N HIS A 43 6.64 2.17 -2.09
CA HIS A 43 6.71 1.35 -3.29
C HIS A 43 5.32 0.83 -3.65
N MET A 44 5.03 0.80 -4.95
CA MET A 44 3.87 0.11 -5.51
C MET A 44 4.28 -0.64 -6.75
N ARG A 45 3.77 -1.85 -6.88
CA ARG A 45 4.02 -2.69 -8.04
C ARG A 45 3.34 -2.10 -9.27
N GLY A 46 4.10 -1.92 -10.35
CA GLY A 46 3.56 -1.41 -11.62
C GLY A 46 2.76 -2.44 -12.43
N ALA A 47 3.09 -3.73 -12.28
CA ALA A 47 2.34 -4.80 -12.91
C ALA A 47 1.05 -5.11 -12.12
N PRO A 48 -0.12 -5.10 -12.76
CA PRO A 48 -1.39 -5.31 -12.08
C PRO A 48 -1.61 -6.79 -11.67
N SER A 49 -0.95 -7.75 -12.32
CA SER A 49 -1.11 -9.17 -12.00
C SER A 49 -0.42 -9.53 -10.68
N ILE A 50 -1.15 -10.22 -9.80
CA ILE A 50 -0.66 -10.67 -8.50
C ILE A 50 -1.11 -12.11 -8.20
N THR A 51 -0.28 -12.82 -7.44
CA THR A 51 -0.54 -14.14 -6.86
C THR A 51 -0.64 -14.04 -5.34
N SER A 52 -1.17 -15.07 -4.69
CA SER A 52 -1.23 -15.10 -3.22
C SER A 52 0.18 -14.98 -2.61
N GLY A 53 0.30 -14.25 -1.50
CA GLY A 53 1.57 -13.97 -0.83
C GLY A 53 2.42 -12.87 -1.45
N THR A 54 2.03 -12.33 -2.60
CA THR A 54 2.68 -11.15 -3.20
C THR A 54 2.39 -9.91 -2.35
N ALA A 55 3.43 -9.11 -2.07
CA ALA A 55 3.29 -7.72 -1.64
C ALA A 55 3.00 -6.81 -2.85
N PRO A 56 1.82 -6.17 -2.96
CA PRO A 56 1.49 -5.26 -4.06
C PRO A 56 1.99 -3.83 -3.83
N LEU A 57 2.26 -3.48 -2.58
CA LEU A 57 2.75 -2.18 -2.14
C LEU A 57 3.52 -2.32 -0.82
N GLU A 58 4.32 -1.32 -0.50
CA GLU A 58 5.05 -1.21 0.76
C GLU A 58 4.72 0.11 1.45
N VAL A 59 4.44 0.03 2.76
CA VAL A 59 4.21 1.18 3.62
C VAL A 59 5.32 1.25 4.64
N PHE A 60 6.04 2.37 4.69
CA PHE A 60 7.07 2.60 5.72
C PHE A 60 6.50 3.52 6.80
N PRO A 61 6.83 3.27 8.09
CA PRO A 61 6.46 4.18 9.15
C PRO A 61 7.14 5.53 8.91
N VAL A 62 6.38 6.61 9.11
CA VAL A 62 6.94 7.97 9.10
C VAL A 62 7.13 8.39 10.54
N HIS A 63 8.37 8.68 10.92
CA HIS A 63 8.65 9.28 12.21
C HIS A 63 8.26 10.77 12.13
N PRO A 64 7.44 11.27 13.06
CA PRO A 64 6.99 12.66 13.05
C PRO A 64 8.14 13.66 13.21
N GLU A 65 9.28 13.21 13.76
CA GLU A 65 10.46 14.04 13.99
C GLU A 65 11.73 13.28 13.57
N LEU A 66 12.57 13.94 12.76
CA LEU A 66 13.95 13.52 12.59
C LEU A 66 14.72 13.94 13.84
N PRO A 67 15.49 13.05 14.48
CA PRO A 67 16.35 13.47 15.58
C PRO A 67 17.37 14.49 15.06
N VAL A 68 17.19 15.76 15.43
CA VAL A 68 18.16 16.80 15.15
C VAL A 68 19.39 16.49 15.99
N ARG A 69 20.47 16.00 15.36
CA ARG A 69 21.78 15.99 16.02
C ARG A 69 22.19 17.44 16.22
N ARG A 70 22.10 17.93 17.46
CA ARG A 70 22.75 19.18 17.82
C ARG A 70 24.27 18.96 17.77
N PRO A 71 25.05 19.91 17.22
CA PRO A 71 26.51 19.84 17.22
C PRO A 71 27.07 19.80 18.64
#